data_AF-A0A519BCU4-F1
#
_entry.id   AF-A0A519BCU4-F1
#
_cell.length_a   1.000
_cell.length_b   1.000
_cell.length_c   1.000
_cell.angle_alpha   90.00
_cell.angle_beta   90.00
_cell.angle_gamma   90.00
#
_symmetry.space_group_name_H-M   'P 1'
#
loop_
_entity.id
_entity.type
_entity.pdbx_description
1 polymer ?
#
loop_
_entity_poly.entity_id
_entity_poly.type
_entity_poly.pdbx_seq_one_letter_code
_entity_poly.pdbx_strand_id
1 'polypeptide(L)'
;MNINSIKKAIFFWAALFLFSFSLFNNASAFTTITIMPGKLNTFRISVPHEVVAGRKFKIKIVALDDYGNVITDFAAKYEGLNVGVTIGNYYIEHLNIPASEFKNGVVSFNLSYKKAGKMNLAASFEGISNSSSPIRVSPGPFHDLKIVSPAKVTAGQPFNVKVYAADQYGNPVNFMPKGDIQVYLTGDNFKIRPRVIPSGYIKNGIGKFSFISDRAGISQLNFEAHYDGKSHVFISKNIDIKPSGFDKFLISTNISKVPAGRPFIIKIVSVDRYNNVIGNINKTKGEVKLILISGLGIERSSVFSFKSFHKGVALVKTVFNRVGTFSIYAKPIGLALKKIKEPSKVFKNKIPAKSLLLYK
;
A
#
# COMPACT_ATOMS: atom_id res chain seq x y z
N MET A 1 1.37 -47.08 45.74
CA MET A 1 0.16 -47.35 46.57
C MET A 1 -0.72 -46.11 46.52
N ASN A 2 -2.03 -46.18 46.60
CA ASN A 2 -3.00 -47.11 46.02
C ASN A 2 -4.31 -46.31 46.15
N ILE A 3 -5.08 -46.28 45.08
CA ILE A 3 -6.37 -45.60 44.96
C ILE A 3 -7.32 -46.28 45.95
N ASN A 4 -7.44 -45.82 47.21
CA ASN A 4 -8.45 -46.37 48.14
C ASN A 4 -8.72 -45.63 49.47
N SER A 5 -8.29 -44.37 49.67
CA SER A 5 -8.46 -43.68 50.97
C SER A 5 -9.32 -42.41 50.98
N ILE A 6 -10.08 -42.10 49.92
CA ILE A 6 -11.09 -41.00 49.94
C ILE A 6 -12.45 -41.46 49.38
N LYS A 7 -12.82 -42.73 49.60
CA LYS A 7 -14.18 -43.26 49.29
C LYS A 7 -14.83 -44.06 50.43
N LYS A 8 -14.28 -44.02 51.65
CA LYS A 8 -14.81 -44.75 52.82
C LYS A 8 -15.15 -43.83 53.98
N ALA A 9 -16.04 -42.87 53.75
CA ALA A 9 -16.63 -42.05 54.82
C ALA A 9 -18.17 -41.91 54.75
N ILE A 10 -18.87 -42.49 53.76
CA ILE A 10 -20.34 -42.31 53.65
C ILE A 10 -21.08 -43.62 53.30
N PHE A 11 -20.39 -44.76 53.25
CA PHE A 11 -21.00 -46.08 53.04
C PHE A 11 -20.69 -46.96 54.25
N PHE A 12 -21.39 -46.80 55.38
CA PHE A 12 -21.56 -47.88 56.38
C PHE A 12 -22.51 -47.54 57.55
N TRP A 13 -23.68 -46.93 57.32
CA TRP A 13 -24.72 -46.86 58.35
C TRP A 13 -26.10 -47.12 57.72
N ALA A 14 -26.35 -48.38 57.37
CA ALA A 14 -27.71 -48.91 57.16
C ALA A 14 -27.65 -50.42 56.91
N ALA A 15 -27.64 -51.24 57.97
CA ALA A 15 -28.24 -52.58 57.96
C ALA A 15 -28.20 -53.22 59.35
N LEU A 16 -29.37 -53.75 59.75
CA LEU A 16 -29.67 -54.65 60.88
C LEU A 16 -29.74 -54.08 62.31
N PHE A 17 -30.96 -53.70 62.70
CA PHE A 17 -31.57 -54.23 63.93
C PHE A 17 -33.08 -54.44 63.70
N LEU A 18 -33.56 -55.66 63.95
CA LEU A 18 -34.95 -56.13 63.77
C LEU A 18 -35.51 -56.54 65.13
N PHE A 19 -36.60 -55.90 65.57
CA PHE A 19 -37.67 -56.31 66.53
C PHE A 19 -38.23 -55.03 67.18
N SER A 20 -39.53 -54.71 67.34
CA SER A 20 -40.83 -55.29 67.01
C SER A 20 -41.88 -54.15 67.10
N PHE A 21 -43.02 -54.32 66.42
CA PHE A 21 -44.04 -53.34 66.04
C PHE A 21 -44.70 -52.48 67.15
N SER A 22 -44.83 -51.16 66.88
CA SER A 22 -46.11 -50.43 66.94
C SER A 22 -46.11 -49.19 66.03
N LEU A 23 -46.61 -49.39 64.81
CA LEU A 23 -47.24 -48.45 63.86
C LEU A 23 -46.86 -46.95 63.91
N PHE A 24 -45.81 -46.58 63.17
CA PHE A 24 -45.89 -45.47 62.21
C PHE A 24 -45.16 -45.90 60.95
N ASN A 25 -45.90 -46.48 60.01
CA ASN A 25 -45.46 -46.72 58.64
C ASN A 25 -45.31 -45.36 57.95
N ASN A 26 -44.15 -44.72 58.05
CA ASN A 26 -43.77 -43.76 57.02
C ASN A 26 -43.22 -44.57 55.83
N ALA A 27 -44.13 -45.19 55.09
CA ALA A 27 -43.83 -45.74 53.78
C ALA A 27 -43.48 -44.57 52.86
N SER A 28 -42.19 -44.25 52.73
CA SER A 28 -41.73 -43.27 51.76
C SER A 28 -41.76 -43.91 50.37
N ALA A 29 -42.75 -43.54 49.57
CA ALA A 29 -42.76 -43.82 48.14
C ALA A 29 -41.84 -42.82 47.42
N PHE A 30 -40.95 -43.30 46.57
CA PHE A 30 -40.19 -42.45 45.66
C PHE A 30 -40.40 -42.93 44.22
N THR A 31 -40.37 -41.97 43.29
CA THR A 31 -40.39 -42.20 41.85
C THR A 31 -39.41 -41.23 41.21
N THR A 32 -38.86 -41.58 40.05
CA THR A 32 -37.95 -40.71 39.30
C THR A 32 -38.62 -40.26 38.02
N ILE A 33 -38.58 -38.95 37.76
CA ILE A 33 -38.98 -38.36 36.49
C ILE A 33 -37.77 -37.65 35.88
N THR A 34 -37.56 -37.83 34.58
CA THR A 34 -36.54 -37.10 33.83
C THR A 34 -37.22 -35.91 33.16
N ILE A 35 -36.80 -34.70 33.52
CA ILE A 35 -37.23 -33.48 32.85
C ILE A 35 -36.24 -33.17 31.74
N MET A 36 -36.75 -33.10 30.50
CA MET A 36 -35.94 -32.77 29.32
C MET A 36 -35.94 -31.26 29.03
N PRO A 37 -34.90 -30.74 28.36
CA PRO A 37 -34.86 -29.35 27.91
C PRO A 37 -36.03 -28.97 27.00
N GLY A 38 -36.43 -27.69 27.04
CA GLY A 38 -37.50 -27.15 26.21
C GLY A 38 -37.16 -26.97 24.72
N LYS A 39 -37.95 -26.16 24.02
CA LYS A 39 -37.62 -25.73 22.65
C LYS A 39 -36.42 -24.78 22.66
N LEU A 40 -35.72 -24.67 21.53
CA LEU A 40 -34.70 -23.64 21.36
C LEU A 40 -35.31 -22.25 21.59
N ASN A 41 -34.64 -21.44 22.39
CA ASN A 41 -34.97 -20.04 22.60
C ASN A 41 -33.81 -19.11 22.25
N THR A 42 -32.58 -19.49 22.60
CA THR A 42 -31.42 -18.64 22.34
C THR A 42 -30.14 -19.44 22.18
N PHE A 43 -29.12 -18.79 21.62
CA PHE A 43 -27.76 -19.27 21.63
C PHE A 43 -26.91 -18.44 22.60
N ARG A 44 -26.05 -19.11 23.36
CA ARG A 44 -24.95 -18.46 24.07
C ARG A 44 -23.65 -18.68 23.31
N ILE A 45 -23.04 -17.59 22.84
CA ILE A 45 -21.82 -17.61 22.05
C ILE A 45 -20.66 -17.09 22.90
N SER A 46 -19.72 -17.96 23.23
CA SER A 46 -18.50 -17.62 23.97
C SER A 46 -17.34 -17.41 23.01
N VAL A 47 -16.73 -16.23 23.10
CA VAL A 47 -15.62 -15.78 22.25
C VAL A 47 -14.55 -15.11 23.10
N PRO A 48 -13.27 -15.15 22.69
CA PRO A 48 -12.24 -14.32 23.32
C PRO A 48 -12.53 -12.83 23.11
N HIS A 49 -12.14 -12.00 24.07
CA HIS A 49 -12.29 -10.55 23.94
C HIS A 49 -11.32 -9.92 22.93
N GLU A 50 -10.12 -10.49 22.80
CA GLU A 50 -9.08 -10.03 21.89
C GLU A 50 -8.40 -11.19 21.16
N VAL A 51 -8.15 -11.01 19.86
CA VAL A 51 -7.46 -11.96 18.99
C VAL A 51 -6.52 -11.22 18.04
N VAL A 52 -5.60 -11.94 17.41
CA VAL A 52 -4.67 -11.39 16.41
C VAL A 52 -5.09 -11.84 15.01
N ALA A 53 -5.07 -10.94 14.05
CA ALA A 53 -5.42 -11.22 12.66
C ALA A 53 -4.66 -12.43 12.11
N GLY A 54 -5.40 -13.37 11.51
CA GLY A 54 -4.88 -14.61 10.93
C GLY A 54 -4.51 -15.70 11.93
N ARG A 55 -4.54 -15.45 13.25
CA ARG A 55 -4.38 -16.50 14.26
C ARG A 55 -5.71 -17.20 14.52
N LYS A 56 -5.65 -18.51 14.72
CA LYS A 56 -6.83 -19.31 15.10
C LYS A 56 -7.21 -19.02 16.56
N PHE A 57 -8.50 -18.89 16.82
CA PHE A 57 -9.07 -18.76 18.15
C PHE A 57 -10.33 -19.62 18.28
N LYS A 58 -10.61 -20.07 19.51
CA LYS A 58 -11.72 -20.99 19.80
C LYS A 58 -13.02 -20.23 20.02
N ILE A 59 -14.09 -20.73 19.42
CA ILE A 59 -15.48 -20.30 19.65
C ILE A 59 -16.25 -21.46 20.24
N LYS A 60 -17.19 -21.16 21.14
CA LYS A 60 -18.15 -22.12 21.69
C LYS A 60 -19.56 -21.57 21.54
N ILE A 61 -20.46 -22.36 20.97
CA ILE A 61 -21.89 -22.05 20.87
C ILE A 61 -22.65 -23.08 21.70
N VAL A 62 -23.60 -22.61 22.51
CA VAL A 62 -24.47 -23.44 23.35
C VAL A 62 -25.93 -23.13 22.99
N ALA A 63 -26.71 -24.17 22.66
CA ALA A 63 -28.14 -24.07 22.44
C ALA A 63 -28.89 -24.11 23.78
N LEU A 64 -29.74 -23.12 24.04
CA LEU A 64 -30.45 -22.95 25.30
C LEU A 64 -31.97 -22.84 25.10
N ASP A 65 -32.73 -23.39 26.04
CA ASP A 65 -34.17 -23.20 26.14
C ASP A 65 -34.55 -21.88 26.85
N ASP A 66 -35.86 -21.64 27.00
CA ASP A 66 -36.42 -20.45 27.65
C ASP A 66 -35.98 -20.26 29.12
N TYR A 67 -35.55 -21.34 29.78
CA TYR A 67 -35.14 -21.36 31.18
C TYR A 67 -33.60 -21.38 31.34
N GLY A 68 -32.86 -21.32 30.23
CA GLY A 68 -31.39 -21.36 30.23
C GLY A 68 -30.80 -22.77 30.38
N ASN A 69 -31.60 -23.82 30.23
CA ASN A 69 -31.09 -25.20 30.20
C ASN A 69 -30.43 -25.49 28.85
N VAL A 70 -29.37 -26.31 28.86
CA VAL A 70 -28.72 -26.76 27.62
C VAL A 70 -29.59 -27.81 26.94
N ILE A 71 -29.89 -27.63 25.66
CA ILE A 71 -30.65 -28.58 24.86
C ILE A 71 -29.71 -29.74 24.46
N THR A 72 -29.55 -30.71 25.35
CA THR A 72 -28.55 -31.77 25.21
C THR A 72 -28.77 -32.68 24.00
N ASP A 73 -30.01 -32.80 23.54
CA ASP A 73 -30.46 -33.59 22.39
C ASP A 73 -30.59 -32.75 21.10
N PHE A 74 -30.02 -31.55 21.05
CA PHE A 74 -30.11 -30.62 19.91
C PHE A 74 -29.82 -31.28 18.55
N ALA A 75 -28.76 -32.09 18.48
CA ALA A 75 -28.36 -32.80 17.27
C ALA A 75 -29.44 -33.76 16.75
N ALA A 76 -30.09 -34.51 17.64
CA ALA A 76 -31.14 -35.45 17.28
C ALA A 76 -32.44 -34.74 16.92
N LYS A 77 -32.78 -33.65 17.64
CA LYS A 77 -34.00 -32.87 17.42
C LYS A 77 -34.04 -32.13 16.09
N TYR A 78 -32.86 -31.74 15.59
CA TYR A 78 -32.71 -30.92 14.39
C TYR A 78 -31.81 -31.59 13.34
N GLU A 79 -31.82 -32.92 13.29
CA GLU A 79 -31.01 -33.69 12.35
C GLU A 79 -31.23 -33.24 10.90
N GLY A 80 -30.15 -33.12 10.14
CA GLY A 80 -30.19 -32.65 8.75
C GLY A 80 -30.29 -31.13 8.57
N LEU A 81 -30.48 -30.35 9.64
CA LEU A 81 -30.53 -28.89 9.58
C LEU A 81 -29.17 -28.25 9.92
N ASN A 82 -29.00 -26.98 9.52
CA ASN A 82 -27.78 -26.22 9.74
C ASN A 82 -28.05 -24.96 10.57
N VAL A 83 -27.21 -24.72 11.57
CA VAL A 83 -27.12 -23.43 12.26
C VAL A 83 -26.26 -22.50 11.41
N GLY A 84 -26.85 -21.38 10.99
CA GLY A 84 -26.12 -20.33 10.28
C GLY A 84 -25.29 -19.51 11.28
N VAL A 85 -24.02 -19.29 10.96
CA VAL A 85 -23.12 -18.43 11.73
C VAL A 85 -22.58 -17.32 10.83
N THR A 86 -22.87 -16.09 11.20
CA THR A 86 -22.36 -14.89 10.54
C THR A 86 -21.15 -14.36 11.31
N ILE A 87 -20.09 -14.03 10.59
CA ILE A 87 -18.79 -13.62 11.14
C ILE A 87 -18.42 -12.26 10.57
N GLY A 88 -18.15 -11.29 11.44
CA GLY A 88 -17.70 -9.97 11.02
C GLY A 88 -18.85 -8.97 10.82
N ASN A 89 -18.48 -7.68 10.81
CA ASN A 89 -19.44 -6.57 10.70
C ASN A 89 -19.39 -5.84 9.35
N TYR A 90 -18.21 -5.76 8.73
CA TYR A 90 -18.00 -5.05 7.45
C TYR A 90 -17.69 -6.02 6.30
N TYR A 91 -16.88 -7.04 6.57
CA TYR A 91 -16.71 -8.19 5.70
C TYR A 91 -17.39 -9.36 6.38
N ILE A 92 -18.51 -9.77 5.81
CA ILE A 92 -19.37 -10.80 6.37
C ILE A 92 -18.98 -12.14 5.75
N GLU A 93 -18.53 -13.07 6.59
CA GLU A 93 -18.35 -14.47 6.23
C GLU A 93 -19.50 -15.29 6.83
N HIS A 94 -19.93 -16.33 6.11
CA HIS A 94 -21.00 -17.23 6.54
C HIS A 94 -20.45 -18.64 6.71
N LEU A 95 -20.81 -19.28 7.82
CA LEU A 95 -20.52 -20.67 8.11
C LEU A 95 -21.83 -21.39 8.43
N ASN A 96 -22.06 -22.53 7.80
CA ASN A 96 -23.14 -23.43 8.16
C ASN A 96 -22.57 -24.53 9.04
N ILE A 97 -23.08 -24.64 10.27
CA ILE A 97 -22.71 -25.69 11.22
C ILE A 97 -23.85 -26.71 11.27
N PRO A 98 -23.64 -27.96 10.81
CA PRO A 98 -24.64 -29.00 10.95
C PRO A 98 -25.08 -29.18 12.40
N ALA A 99 -26.37 -29.38 12.64
CA ALA A 99 -26.89 -29.64 13.98
C ALA A 99 -26.22 -30.86 14.64
N SER A 100 -25.80 -31.83 13.84
CA SER A 100 -25.05 -33.02 14.26
C SER A 100 -23.69 -32.72 14.93
N GLU A 101 -23.11 -31.53 14.72
CA GLU A 101 -21.87 -31.11 15.38
C GLU A 101 -22.09 -30.65 16.84
N PHE A 102 -23.34 -30.43 17.25
CA PHE A 102 -23.67 -30.07 18.63
C PHE A 102 -23.70 -31.30 19.53
N LYS A 103 -22.59 -31.57 20.21
CA LYS A 103 -22.47 -32.64 21.21
C LYS A 103 -23.00 -32.15 22.55
N ASN A 104 -24.05 -32.80 23.06
CA ASN A 104 -24.75 -32.38 24.29
C ASN A 104 -25.17 -30.90 24.24
N GLY A 105 -25.71 -30.45 23.11
CA GLY A 105 -26.17 -29.06 22.91
C GLY A 105 -25.05 -28.02 22.76
N VAL A 106 -23.80 -28.47 22.56
CA VAL A 106 -22.62 -27.60 22.48
C VAL A 106 -21.79 -27.93 21.24
N VAL A 107 -21.40 -26.89 20.50
CA VAL A 107 -20.38 -27.00 19.44
C VAL A 107 -19.18 -26.10 19.76
N SER A 108 -17.99 -26.54 19.40
CA SER A 108 -16.76 -25.74 19.53
C SER A 108 -15.89 -25.92 18.30
N PHE A 109 -15.39 -24.82 17.76
CA PHE A 109 -14.55 -24.82 16.55
C PHE A 109 -13.52 -23.69 16.62
N ASN A 110 -12.52 -23.78 15.76
CA ASN A 110 -11.51 -22.73 15.60
C ASN A 110 -11.85 -21.85 14.41
N LEU A 111 -11.78 -20.54 14.60
CA LEU A 111 -11.91 -19.54 13.54
C LEU A 111 -10.62 -18.74 13.42
N SER A 112 -10.31 -18.29 12.20
CA SER A 112 -9.28 -17.29 11.95
C SER A 112 -9.91 -16.16 11.15
N TYR A 113 -9.69 -14.92 11.56
CA TYR A 113 -10.19 -13.74 10.85
C TYR A 113 -9.02 -12.83 10.49
N LYS A 114 -8.98 -12.35 9.23
CA LYS A 114 -7.82 -11.64 8.68
C LYS A 114 -7.92 -10.13 8.80
N LYS A 115 -9.11 -9.57 9.06
CA LYS A 115 -9.32 -8.11 9.10
C LYS A 115 -9.23 -7.60 10.54
N ALA A 116 -8.32 -6.67 10.80
CA ALA A 116 -8.24 -5.99 12.08
C ALA A 116 -9.42 -5.03 12.29
N GLY A 117 -9.86 -4.88 13.53
CA GLY A 117 -11.03 -4.07 13.90
C GLY A 117 -11.92 -4.76 14.93
N LYS A 118 -13.08 -4.17 15.20
CA LYS A 118 -14.12 -4.82 16.03
C LYS A 118 -14.99 -5.70 15.15
N MET A 119 -15.30 -6.90 15.63
CA MET A 119 -16.24 -7.83 14.99
C MET A 119 -17.10 -8.55 16.02
N ASN A 120 -18.27 -9.01 15.59
CA ASN A 120 -19.09 -9.94 16.36
C ASN A 120 -19.31 -11.23 15.55
N LEU A 121 -19.79 -12.27 16.23
CA LEU A 121 -20.40 -13.42 15.60
C LEU A 121 -21.89 -13.43 15.92
N ALA A 122 -22.71 -13.88 14.99
CA ALA A 122 -24.12 -14.15 15.23
C ALA A 122 -24.43 -15.60 14.84
N ALA A 123 -25.15 -16.32 15.68
CA ALA A 123 -25.71 -17.63 15.35
C ALA A 123 -27.21 -17.47 15.13
N SER A 124 -27.72 -18.08 14.06
CA SER A 124 -29.13 -18.03 13.67
C SER A 124 -29.63 -19.40 13.26
N PHE A 125 -30.81 -19.76 13.72
CA PHE A 125 -31.48 -21.02 13.40
C PHE A 125 -32.99 -20.86 13.55
N GLU A 126 -33.78 -21.21 12.52
CA GLU A 126 -35.25 -21.19 12.58
C GLU A 126 -35.84 -19.87 13.14
N GLY A 127 -35.32 -18.72 12.70
CA GLY A 127 -35.76 -17.39 13.15
C GLY A 127 -35.24 -16.94 14.52
N ILE A 128 -34.57 -17.83 15.28
CA ILE A 128 -33.90 -17.49 16.53
C ILE A 128 -32.49 -17.04 16.22
N SER A 129 -32.07 -15.89 16.75
CA SER A 129 -30.69 -15.42 16.60
C SER A 129 -30.16 -14.77 17.87
N ASN A 130 -28.86 -14.89 18.08
CA ASN A 130 -28.16 -14.13 19.11
C ASN A 130 -26.73 -13.81 18.66
N SER A 131 -26.17 -12.73 19.19
CA SER A 131 -24.82 -12.27 18.90
C SER A 131 -23.86 -12.50 20.07
N SER A 132 -22.59 -12.73 19.76
CA SER A 132 -21.51 -12.74 20.75
C SER A 132 -21.26 -11.34 21.29
N SER A 133 -20.52 -11.27 22.40
CA SER A 133 -19.83 -10.03 22.78
C SER A 133 -18.84 -9.60 21.69
N PRO A 134 -18.50 -8.30 21.59
CA PRO A 134 -17.53 -7.82 20.62
C PRO A 134 -16.13 -8.40 20.82
N ILE A 135 -15.51 -8.79 19.72
CA ILE A 135 -14.12 -9.25 19.64
C ILE A 135 -13.29 -8.11 19.04
N ARG A 136 -12.19 -7.76 19.71
CA ARG A 136 -11.15 -6.89 19.15
C ARG A 136 -10.14 -7.73 18.38
N VAL A 137 -10.08 -7.55 17.07
CA VAL A 137 -9.06 -8.15 16.22
C VAL A 137 -7.92 -7.14 16.08
N SER A 138 -6.82 -7.40 16.77
CA SER A 138 -5.58 -6.65 16.62
C SER A 138 -4.84 -7.10 15.35
N PRO A 139 -4.14 -6.20 14.65
CA PRO A 139 -3.38 -6.55 13.47
C PRO A 139 -2.23 -7.52 13.81
N GLY A 140 -1.75 -8.26 12.81
CA GLY A 140 -0.57 -9.12 12.94
C GLY A 140 0.73 -8.32 13.13
N PRO A 141 1.89 -9.01 13.16
CA PRO A 141 3.19 -8.34 13.15
C PRO A 141 3.39 -7.52 11.86
N PHE A 142 4.27 -6.52 11.93
CA PHE A 142 4.69 -5.73 10.78
C PHE A 142 5.21 -6.64 9.65
N HIS A 143 4.82 -6.34 8.42
CA HIS A 143 5.22 -7.10 7.23
C HIS A 143 5.48 -6.20 6.02
N ASP A 144 4.70 -5.12 5.85
CA ASP A 144 4.71 -4.31 4.63
C ASP A 144 4.64 -2.79 4.89
N LEU A 145 5.17 -2.00 3.96
CA LEU A 145 4.95 -0.55 3.87
C LEU A 145 4.14 -0.23 2.61
N LYS A 146 2.88 0.19 2.81
CA LYS A 146 2.06 0.74 1.73
C LYS A 146 2.45 2.18 1.47
N ILE A 147 3.05 2.44 0.31
CA ILE A 147 3.50 3.77 -0.10
C ILE A 147 2.48 4.41 -1.05
N VAL A 148 1.96 5.56 -0.65
CA VAL A 148 1.02 6.37 -1.43
C VAL A 148 1.72 7.66 -1.84
N SER A 149 2.10 7.72 -3.11
CA SER A 149 2.74 8.86 -3.77
C SER A 149 1.83 9.48 -4.85
N PRO A 150 2.07 10.75 -5.23
CA PRO A 150 1.39 11.34 -6.38
C PRO A 150 1.82 10.66 -7.68
N ALA A 151 0.90 10.51 -8.64
CA ALA A 151 1.22 9.90 -9.94
C ALA A 151 2.10 10.80 -10.83
N LYS A 152 2.07 12.11 -10.63
CA LYS A 152 2.81 13.13 -11.40
C LYS A 152 3.34 14.21 -10.47
N VAL A 153 4.61 14.58 -10.63
CA VAL A 153 5.27 15.65 -9.88
C VAL A 153 6.21 16.42 -10.81
N THR A 154 6.82 17.53 -10.36
CA THR A 154 7.75 18.33 -11.16
C THR A 154 9.13 18.34 -10.51
N ALA A 155 10.19 18.20 -11.32
CA ALA A 155 11.56 18.24 -10.85
C ALA A 155 11.87 19.59 -10.15
N GLY A 156 12.52 19.50 -9.00
CA GLY A 156 12.84 20.62 -8.12
C GLY A 156 11.66 21.15 -7.30
N GLN A 157 10.48 20.53 -7.36
CA GLN A 157 9.34 20.86 -6.50
C GLN A 157 9.13 19.77 -5.45
N PRO A 158 8.77 20.14 -4.20
CA PRO A 158 8.45 19.17 -3.18
C PRO A 158 7.13 18.45 -3.48
N PHE A 159 7.06 17.17 -3.14
CA PHE A 159 5.86 16.36 -3.23
C PHE A 159 5.70 15.48 -1.99
N ASN A 160 4.45 15.30 -1.56
CA ASN A 160 4.13 14.61 -0.32
C ASN A 160 3.83 13.13 -0.56
N VAL A 161 4.40 12.27 0.27
CA VAL A 161 4.23 10.82 0.25
C VAL A 161 3.72 10.37 1.61
N LYS A 162 2.67 9.54 1.60
CA LYS A 162 2.17 8.87 2.80
C LYS A 162 2.65 7.43 2.80
N VAL A 163 3.08 6.96 3.96
CA VAL A 163 3.51 5.57 4.16
C VAL A 163 2.66 4.98 5.28
N TYR A 164 2.15 3.77 5.06
CA TYR A 164 1.38 3.03 6.06
C TYR A 164 2.08 1.72 6.39
N ALA A 165 2.41 1.52 7.66
CA ALA A 165 2.90 0.22 8.14
C ALA A 165 1.72 -0.75 8.21
N ALA A 166 1.89 -1.95 7.65
CA ALA A 166 0.86 -2.95 7.60
C ALA A 166 1.35 -4.35 7.95
N ASP A 167 0.43 -5.20 8.42
CA ASP A 167 0.64 -6.64 8.52
C ASP A 167 0.51 -7.33 7.15
N GLN A 168 0.75 -8.64 7.09
CA GLN A 168 0.67 -9.43 5.86
C GLN A 168 -0.71 -9.44 5.18
N TYR A 169 -1.77 -9.06 5.90
CA TYR A 169 -3.13 -8.94 5.38
C TYR A 169 -3.48 -7.49 4.99
N GLY A 170 -2.52 -6.58 5.12
CA GLY A 170 -2.69 -5.17 4.81
C GLY A 170 -3.43 -4.37 5.88
N ASN A 171 -3.56 -4.89 7.10
CA ASN A 171 -4.10 -4.16 8.24
C ASN A 171 -3.06 -3.18 8.77
N PRO A 172 -3.45 -1.95 9.14
CA PRO A 172 -2.51 -0.97 9.70
C PRO A 172 -1.95 -1.45 11.03
N VAL A 173 -0.62 -1.43 11.19
CA VAL A 173 0.08 -1.76 12.44
C VAL A 173 0.66 -0.50 13.07
N ASN A 174 0.65 -0.41 14.40
CA ASN A 174 1.15 0.78 15.11
C ASN A 174 2.68 0.81 15.28
N PHE A 175 3.36 -0.29 14.97
CA PHE A 175 4.81 -0.43 15.13
C PHE A 175 5.49 -0.82 13.82
N MET A 176 6.72 -0.36 13.67
CA MET A 176 7.68 -0.79 12.66
C MET A 176 9.02 -1.03 13.36
N PRO A 177 9.88 -1.95 12.87
CA PRO A 177 11.25 -2.08 13.36
C PRO A 177 11.97 -0.72 13.41
N LYS A 178 12.70 -0.48 14.50
CA LYS A 178 13.49 0.75 14.68
C LYS A 178 14.68 0.73 13.72
N GLY A 179 15.03 1.91 13.23
CA GLY A 179 16.14 2.10 12.32
C GLY A 179 15.88 3.21 11.30
N ASP A 180 16.88 3.45 10.49
CA ASP A 180 16.80 4.37 9.36
C ASP A 180 16.27 3.64 8.12
N ILE A 181 15.41 4.33 7.37
CA ILE A 181 14.92 3.87 6.08
C ILE A 181 15.65 4.65 5.00
N GLN A 182 16.41 3.96 4.17
CA GLN A 182 17.02 4.54 2.98
C GLN A 182 15.95 4.73 1.89
N VAL A 183 15.94 5.89 1.27
CA VAL A 183 14.98 6.27 0.23
C VAL A 183 15.71 6.64 -1.05
N TYR A 184 15.37 5.95 -2.12
CA TYR A 184 15.93 6.19 -3.45
C TYR A 184 14.84 6.02 -4.52
N LEU A 185 15.09 6.55 -5.71
CA LEU A 185 14.20 6.34 -6.87
C LEU A 185 14.62 5.03 -7.59
N THR A 186 14.05 4.64 -8.74
CA THR A 186 14.54 3.50 -9.59
C THR A 186 15.26 4.01 -10.86
N GLY A 187 16.46 3.47 -11.23
CA GLY A 187 17.40 3.99 -12.26
C GLY A 187 18.85 4.39 -11.81
N ASP A 188 19.73 4.83 -12.70
CA ASP A 188 21.18 4.86 -12.38
C ASP A 188 21.76 6.14 -11.71
N ASN A 189 20.94 7.08 -11.20
CA ASN A 189 21.48 8.32 -10.58
C ASN A 189 20.40 9.15 -9.86
N PHE A 190 20.23 8.98 -8.54
CA PHE A 190 19.09 9.53 -7.79
C PHE A 190 19.44 10.76 -6.97
N LYS A 191 18.94 11.94 -7.37
CA LYS A 191 18.91 13.11 -6.50
C LYS A 191 17.51 13.30 -5.93
N ILE A 192 17.08 12.36 -5.08
CA ILE A 192 15.93 12.55 -4.19
C ILE A 192 16.42 12.98 -2.81
N ARG A 193 15.67 13.87 -2.15
CA ARG A 193 15.94 14.33 -0.78
C ARG A 193 14.64 14.37 0.02
N PRO A 194 14.65 13.96 1.30
CA PRO A 194 15.78 13.31 1.99
C PRO A 194 16.01 11.88 1.45
N ARG A 195 17.25 11.39 1.59
CA ARG A 195 17.62 9.99 1.26
C ARG A 195 17.48 9.04 2.45
N VAL A 196 17.32 9.58 3.64
CA VAL A 196 17.18 8.81 4.86
C VAL A 196 16.01 9.40 5.64
N ILE A 197 15.11 8.55 6.09
CA ILE A 197 14.02 8.93 6.98
C ILE A 197 14.03 7.99 8.20
N PRO A 198 13.91 8.52 9.43
CA PRO A 198 13.79 7.66 10.60
C PRO A 198 12.44 6.94 10.63
N SER A 199 12.46 5.62 10.89
CA SER A 199 11.23 4.81 11.10
C SER A 199 10.32 5.36 12.19
N GLY A 200 10.87 6.07 13.18
CA GLY A 200 10.13 6.72 14.26
C GLY A 200 9.16 7.82 13.80
N TYR A 201 9.24 8.28 12.54
CA TYR A 201 8.25 9.18 11.94
C TYR A 201 6.99 8.46 11.44
N ILE A 202 6.99 7.13 11.39
CA ILE A 202 5.79 6.31 11.12
C ILE A 202 5.12 5.99 12.46
N LYS A 203 4.35 6.95 12.98
CA LYS A 203 3.65 6.84 14.27
C LYS A 203 2.21 6.37 14.06
N ASN A 204 1.71 5.52 14.94
CA ASN A 204 0.37 4.93 14.81
C ASN A 204 0.14 4.30 13.42
N GLY A 205 1.20 3.74 12.85
CA GLY A 205 1.19 3.12 11.52
C GLY A 205 1.18 4.07 10.34
N ILE A 206 1.34 5.39 10.53
CA ILE A 206 1.27 6.38 9.44
C ILE A 206 2.49 7.31 9.49
N GLY A 207 3.21 7.40 8.36
CA GLY A 207 4.25 8.39 8.10
C GLY A 207 3.86 9.35 6.99
N LYS A 208 4.25 10.62 7.11
CA LYS A 208 4.09 11.64 6.06
C LYS A 208 5.45 12.28 5.79
N PHE A 209 5.89 12.21 4.55
CA PHE A 209 7.20 12.69 4.13
C PHE A 209 7.06 13.63 2.94
N SER A 210 7.90 14.66 2.89
CA SER A 210 8.02 15.53 1.72
C SER A 210 9.35 15.23 1.03
N PHE A 211 9.29 14.93 -0.26
CA PHE A 211 10.45 14.62 -1.07
C PHE A 211 10.62 15.64 -2.19
N ILE A 212 11.86 15.93 -2.56
CA ILE A 212 12.22 16.71 -3.74
C ILE A 212 13.11 15.84 -4.63
N SER A 213 12.78 15.76 -5.92
CA SER A 213 13.65 15.13 -6.93
C SER A 213 14.12 16.18 -7.93
N ASP A 214 15.42 16.24 -8.21
CA ASP A 214 15.97 17.10 -9.28
C ASP A 214 15.91 16.40 -10.65
N ARG A 215 15.53 15.12 -10.71
CA ARG A 215 15.55 14.30 -11.94
C ARG A 215 14.14 14.03 -12.45
N ALA A 216 13.95 14.25 -13.75
CA ALA A 216 12.74 13.89 -14.47
C ALA A 216 12.79 12.46 -15.03
N GLY A 217 11.61 11.89 -15.27
CA GLY A 217 11.43 10.53 -15.77
C GLY A 217 10.36 9.77 -15.02
N ILE A 218 10.03 8.58 -15.51
CA ILE A 218 9.17 7.63 -14.80
C ILE A 218 10.05 6.86 -13.82
N SER A 219 9.67 6.83 -12.54
CA SER A 219 10.43 6.16 -11.50
C SER A 219 9.53 5.70 -10.35
N GLN A 220 10.03 4.85 -9.47
CA GLN A 220 9.35 4.43 -8.25
C GLN A 220 10.18 4.86 -7.04
N LEU A 221 9.53 5.13 -5.91
CA LEU A 221 10.22 5.30 -4.64
C LEU A 221 10.47 3.92 -4.03
N ASN A 222 11.71 3.68 -3.64
CA ASN A 222 12.14 2.51 -2.92
C ASN A 222 12.46 2.95 -1.48
N PHE A 223 11.84 2.27 -0.52
CA PHE A 223 12.07 2.44 0.91
C PHE A 223 12.78 1.17 1.38
N GLU A 224 14.09 1.24 1.58
CA GLU A 224 14.90 0.14 2.08
C GLU A 224 15.07 0.27 3.59
N ALA A 225 14.61 -0.73 4.33
CA ALA A 225 14.75 -0.83 5.77
C ALA A 225 15.53 -2.11 6.12
N HIS A 226 16.46 -2.01 7.06
CA HIS A 226 17.22 -3.16 7.55
C HIS A 226 16.69 -3.60 8.92
N TYR A 227 16.15 -4.80 9.00
CA TYR A 227 15.67 -5.41 10.23
C TYR A 227 15.76 -6.94 10.14
N ASP A 228 15.73 -7.62 11.29
CA ASP A 228 15.86 -9.09 11.38
C ASP A 228 17.09 -9.67 10.64
N GLY A 229 18.16 -8.87 10.58
CA GLY A 229 19.42 -9.22 9.91
C GLY A 229 19.39 -9.17 8.37
N LYS A 230 18.36 -8.57 7.76
CA LYS A 230 18.21 -8.49 6.30
C LYS A 230 17.72 -7.11 5.84
N SER A 231 18.02 -6.75 4.58
CA SER A 231 17.42 -5.59 3.91
C SER A 231 16.08 -5.96 3.29
N HIS A 232 15.07 -5.12 3.50
CA HIS A 232 13.75 -5.21 2.91
C HIS A 232 13.46 -3.94 2.12
N VAL A 233 13.06 -4.10 0.86
CA VAL A 233 12.75 -2.97 -0.03
C VAL A 233 11.25 -2.92 -0.31
N PHE A 234 10.62 -1.81 0.05
CA PHE A 234 9.22 -1.52 -0.22
C PHE A 234 9.10 -0.49 -1.34
N ILE A 235 8.28 -0.77 -2.35
CA ILE A 235 8.29 -0.03 -3.62
C ILE A 235 6.95 0.66 -3.84
N SER A 236 6.98 1.93 -4.25
CA SER A 236 5.77 2.67 -4.62
C SER A 236 5.25 2.32 -6.01
N LYS A 237 4.06 2.82 -6.35
CA LYS A 237 3.63 2.93 -7.76
C LYS A 237 4.56 3.88 -8.53
N ASN A 238 4.51 3.80 -9.86
CA ASN A 238 5.23 4.71 -10.76
C ASN A 238 4.82 6.17 -10.54
N ILE A 239 5.82 7.04 -10.52
CA ILE A 239 5.72 8.48 -10.46
C ILE A 239 6.33 9.03 -11.75
N ASP A 240 5.54 9.82 -12.48
CA ASP A 240 5.98 10.54 -13.66
C ASP A 240 6.49 11.92 -13.24
N ILE A 241 7.80 12.01 -13.02
CA ILE A 241 8.49 13.25 -12.63
C ILE A 241 8.73 14.07 -13.89
N LYS A 242 8.01 15.17 -14.05
CA LYS A 242 8.18 16.08 -15.19
C LYS A 242 9.42 16.94 -15.03
N PRO A 243 10.14 17.25 -16.12
CA PRO A 243 11.14 18.31 -16.11
C PRO A 243 10.55 19.62 -15.57
N SER A 244 11.40 20.45 -14.97
CA SER A 244 11.05 21.82 -14.63
C SER A 244 10.90 22.67 -15.90
N GLY A 245 10.68 23.98 -15.72
CA GLY A 245 10.63 24.93 -16.83
C GLY A 245 11.93 24.95 -17.64
N PHE A 246 11.83 25.32 -18.92
CA PHE A 246 12.97 25.51 -19.81
C PHE A 246 13.99 26.49 -19.22
N ASP A 247 15.27 26.09 -19.28
CA ASP A 247 16.40 26.88 -18.78
C ASP A 247 17.39 27.19 -19.91
N LYS A 248 17.91 26.14 -20.57
CA LYS A 248 18.98 26.28 -21.57
C LYS A 248 18.96 25.21 -22.64
N PHE A 249 19.77 25.41 -23.67
CA PHE A 249 20.11 24.39 -24.66
C PHE A 249 21.48 23.78 -24.36
N LEU A 250 21.57 22.46 -24.44
CA LEU A 250 22.85 21.75 -24.56
C LEU A 250 23.14 21.53 -26.04
N ILE A 251 24.40 21.70 -26.43
CA ILE A 251 24.84 21.56 -27.82
C ILE A 251 25.96 20.53 -27.87
N SER A 252 25.89 19.65 -28.86
CA SER A 252 26.94 18.68 -29.16
C SER A 252 27.01 18.46 -30.66
N THR A 253 28.20 18.19 -31.18
CA THR A 253 28.40 17.74 -32.56
C THR A 253 28.77 16.26 -32.57
N ASN A 254 28.48 15.56 -33.66
CA ASN A 254 28.90 14.17 -33.82
C ASN A 254 30.40 14.03 -34.18
N ILE A 255 31.06 15.14 -34.51
CA ILE A 255 32.46 15.22 -34.91
C ILE A 255 33.10 16.50 -34.36
N SER A 256 34.40 16.45 -34.07
CA SER A 256 35.19 17.60 -33.62
C SER A 256 35.99 18.27 -34.75
N LYS A 257 36.18 17.59 -35.88
CA LYS A 257 36.83 18.09 -37.10
C LYS A 257 36.05 17.64 -38.33
N VAL A 258 35.89 18.52 -39.31
CA VAL A 258 35.17 18.26 -40.56
C VAL A 258 35.89 18.94 -41.74
N PRO A 259 36.15 18.25 -42.86
CA PRO A 259 36.69 18.92 -44.04
C PRO A 259 35.73 20.01 -44.55
N ALA A 260 36.28 21.11 -45.06
CA ALA A 260 35.48 22.16 -45.69
C ALA A 260 34.61 21.57 -46.81
N GLY A 261 33.35 22.01 -46.88
CA GLY A 261 32.35 21.52 -47.84
C GLY A 261 31.63 20.23 -47.43
N ARG A 262 32.08 19.53 -46.37
CA ARG A 262 31.39 18.33 -45.87
C ARG A 262 30.30 18.69 -44.84
N PRO A 263 29.13 18.03 -44.86
CA PRO A 263 28.08 18.26 -43.89
C PRO A 263 28.38 17.62 -42.53
N PHE A 264 27.87 18.22 -41.46
CA PHE A 264 27.85 17.65 -40.12
C PHE A 264 26.57 18.00 -39.37
N ILE A 265 26.36 17.34 -38.24
CA ILE A 265 25.14 17.47 -37.45
C ILE A 265 25.45 18.18 -36.14
N ILE A 266 24.67 19.21 -35.86
CA ILE A 266 24.59 19.87 -34.56
C ILE A 266 23.36 19.31 -33.85
N LYS A 267 23.57 18.61 -32.75
CA LYS A 267 22.50 18.15 -31.85
C LYS A 267 22.27 19.21 -30.78
N ILE A 268 21.03 19.67 -30.68
CA ILE A 268 20.58 20.65 -29.71
C ILE A 268 19.54 19.97 -28.81
N VAL A 269 19.74 20.03 -27.50
CA VAL A 269 18.85 19.42 -26.51
C VAL A 269 18.28 20.50 -25.61
N SER A 270 16.97 20.61 -25.52
CA SER A 270 16.30 21.53 -24.59
C SER A 270 16.26 20.94 -23.19
N VAL A 271 16.81 21.64 -22.21
CA VAL A 271 16.86 21.15 -20.83
C VAL A 271 16.35 22.17 -19.81
N ASP A 272 15.94 21.67 -18.64
CA ASP A 272 15.67 22.49 -17.47
C ASP A 272 16.96 22.82 -16.68
N ARG A 273 16.82 23.55 -15.57
CA ARG A 273 17.93 23.97 -14.70
C ARG A 273 18.72 22.81 -14.07
N TYR A 274 18.15 21.60 -14.07
CA TYR A 274 18.76 20.38 -13.55
C TYR A 274 19.28 19.47 -14.68
N ASN A 275 19.34 19.98 -15.91
CA ASN A 275 19.71 19.26 -17.13
C ASN A 275 18.74 18.13 -17.53
N ASN A 276 17.48 18.17 -17.07
CA ASN A 276 16.46 17.22 -17.54
C ASN A 276 15.96 17.61 -18.94
N VAL A 277 15.85 16.64 -19.84
CA VAL A 277 15.35 16.87 -21.20
C VAL A 277 13.87 17.22 -21.20
N ILE A 278 13.52 18.35 -21.82
CA ILE A 278 12.15 18.83 -21.95
C ILE A 278 11.52 18.24 -23.22
N GLY A 279 10.94 17.05 -23.08
CA GLY A 279 10.43 16.27 -24.21
C GLY A 279 9.33 16.95 -25.04
N ASN A 280 8.58 17.86 -24.44
CA ASN A 280 7.43 18.55 -25.02
C ASN A 280 7.71 20.02 -25.39
N ILE A 281 8.98 20.41 -25.53
CA ILE A 281 9.35 21.79 -25.91
C ILE A 281 8.69 22.23 -27.23
N ASN A 282 8.41 21.27 -28.13
CA ASN A 282 7.73 21.49 -29.41
C ASN A 282 6.28 21.98 -29.30
N LYS A 283 5.66 21.84 -28.12
CA LYS A 283 4.33 22.39 -27.81
C LYS A 283 4.41 23.82 -27.27
N THR A 284 5.60 24.33 -26.98
CA THR A 284 5.84 25.69 -26.48
C THR A 284 6.09 26.63 -27.66
N LYS A 285 5.50 27.83 -27.61
CA LYS A 285 5.83 28.89 -28.59
C LYS A 285 7.24 29.41 -28.30
N GLY A 286 8.10 29.33 -29.30
CA GLY A 286 9.49 29.77 -29.19
C GLY A 286 10.30 29.35 -30.41
N GLU A 287 11.47 29.96 -30.54
CA GLU A 287 12.42 29.68 -31.60
C GLU A 287 13.83 29.57 -31.01
N VAL A 288 14.70 28.87 -31.71
CA VAL A 288 16.14 28.82 -31.44
C VAL A 288 16.83 29.70 -32.46
N LYS A 289 17.61 30.69 -31.99
CA LYS A 289 18.62 31.36 -32.80
C LYS A 289 19.94 30.64 -32.62
N LEU A 290 20.35 29.95 -33.67
CA LEU A 290 21.65 29.31 -33.78
C LEU A 290 22.64 30.32 -34.37
N ILE A 291 23.81 30.45 -33.77
CA ILE A 291 24.84 31.39 -34.15
C ILE A 291 26.17 30.64 -34.21
N LEU A 292 26.90 30.81 -35.30
CA LEU A 292 28.27 30.36 -35.44
C LEU A 292 29.19 31.56 -35.45
N ILE A 293 30.23 31.49 -34.63
CA ILE A 293 31.16 32.59 -34.36
C ILE A 293 32.58 32.08 -34.61
N SER A 294 33.37 32.82 -35.39
CA SER A 294 34.82 32.62 -35.56
C SER A 294 35.59 33.73 -34.83
N GLY A 295 36.92 33.73 -34.94
CA GLY A 295 37.74 34.85 -34.49
C GLY A 295 37.45 36.19 -35.21
N LEU A 296 36.72 36.16 -36.33
CA LEU A 296 36.31 37.34 -37.10
C LEU A 296 34.90 37.84 -36.76
N GLY A 297 34.20 37.18 -35.83
CA GLY A 297 32.84 37.53 -35.41
C GLY A 297 31.78 36.52 -35.87
N ILE A 298 30.55 36.99 -36.08
CA ILE A 298 29.41 36.14 -36.45
C ILE A 298 29.52 35.75 -37.93
N GLU A 299 29.76 34.47 -38.19
CA GLU A 299 29.91 33.92 -39.54
C GLU A 299 28.57 33.50 -40.12
N ARG A 300 27.67 32.98 -39.27
CA ARG A 300 26.34 32.54 -39.68
C ARG A 300 25.35 32.60 -38.54
N SER A 301 24.11 32.94 -38.87
CA SER A 301 22.99 32.80 -37.94
C SER A 301 21.77 32.25 -38.64
N SER A 302 21.01 31.43 -37.92
CA SER A 302 19.77 30.83 -38.39
C SER A 302 18.76 30.79 -37.25
N VAL A 303 17.47 30.81 -37.61
CA VAL A 303 16.38 30.73 -36.66
C VAL A 303 15.47 29.58 -37.07
N PHE A 304 15.09 28.73 -36.11
CA PHE A 304 14.13 27.66 -36.34
C PHE A 304 13.20 27.48 -35.14
N SER A 305 11.99 27.00 -35.40
CA SER A 305 10.94 26.89 -34.38
C SER A 305 11.21 25.74 -33.39
N PHE A 306 10.75 25.90 -32.15
CA PHE A 306 10.68 24.80 -31.18
C PHE A 306 9.86 23.61 -31.70
N LYS A 307 8.92 23.85 -32.62
CA LYS A 307 8.15 22.78 -33.29
C LYS A 307 9.05 21.73 -33.97
N SER A 308 10.29 22.07 -34.31
CA SER A 308 11.26 21.18 -34.93
C SER A 308 11.93 20.20 -33.96
N PHE A 309 11.68 20.30 -32.65
CA PHE A 309 12.20 19.35 -31.67
C PHE A 309 11.35 18.07 -31.63
N HIS A 310 12.00 16.92 -31.57
CA HIS A 310 11.38 15.63 -31.27
C HIS A 310 11.90 15.13 -29.92
N LYS A 311 11.00 14.90 -28.96
CA LYS A 311 11.34 14.47 -27.59
C LYS A 311 12.45 15.31 -26.95
N GLY A 312 12.42 16.63 -27.17
CA GLY A 312 13.38 17.58 -26.58
C GLY A 312 14.74 17.63 -27.29
N VAL A 313 14.88 17.01 -28.46
CA VAL A 313 16.09 17.04 -29.29
C VAL A 313 15.77 17.63 -30.67
N ALA A 314 16.64 18.52 -31.16
CA ALA A 314 16.65 18.97 -32.55
C ALA A 314 18.00 18.64 -33.19
N LEU A 315 17.97 18.12 -34.42
CA LEU A 315 19.16 17.82 -35.21
C LEU A 315 19.24 18.77 -36.39
N VAL A 316 20.34 19.52 -36.46
CA VAL A 316 20.56 20.56 -37.46
C VAL A 316 21.73 20.14 -38.35
N LYS A 317 21.44 19.74 -39.60
CA LYS A 317 22.48 19.44 -40.60
C LYS A 317 22.97 20.73 -41.25
N THR A 318 24.29 20.95 -41.26
CA THR A 318 24.92 22.15 -41.85
C THR A 318 26.22 21.80 -42.56
N VAL A 319 26.69 22.71 -43.43
CA VAL A 319 27.95 22.64 -44.19
C VAL A 319 28.69 23.98 -44.02
N PHE A 320 30.02 23.95 -43.88
CA PHE A 320 30.87 25.15 -43.96
C PHE A 320 31.99 24.92 -44.97
N ASN A 321 32.23 25.92 -45.83
CA ASN A 321 33.26 25.89 -46.87
C ASN A 321 34.53 26.68 -46.48
N ARG A 322 34.53 27.33 -45.31
CA ARG A 322 35.71 28.03 -44.77
C ARG A 322 36.43 27.16 -43.74
N VAL A 323 37.77 27.17 -43.82
CA VAL A 323 38.64 26.56 -42.82
C VAL A 323 38.73 27.49 -41.60
N GLY A 324 38.69 26.91 -40.40
CA GLY A 324 38.83 27.66 -39.15
C GLY A 324 38.18 26.94 -37.98
N THR A 325 38.33 27.55 -36.80
CA THR A 325 37.65 27.11 -35.58
C THR A 325 36.40 27.95 -35.36
N PHE A 326 35.27 27.30 -35.15
CA PHE A 326 33.98 27.96 -34.96
C PHE A 326 33.36 27.54 -33.63
N SER A 327 32.84 28.51 -32.88
CA SER A 327 32.01 28.30 -31.71
C SER A 327 30.53 28.29 -32.10
N ILE A 328 29.75 27.38 -31.53
CA ILE A 328 28.32 27.23 -31.80
C ILE A 328 27.54 27.66 -30.57
N TYR A 329 26.61 28.60 -30.76
CA TYR A 329 25.71 29.10 -29.72
C TYR A 329 24.26 28.91 -30.12
N ALA A 330 23.43 28.43 -29.20
CA ALA A 330 21.99 28.33 -29.37
C ALA A 330 21.30 29.19 -28.31
N LYS A 331 20.54 30.20 -28.75
CA LYS A 331 19.82 31.12 -27.86
C LYS A 331 18.30 30.98 -28.07
N PRO A 332 17.51 30.90 -27.00
CA PRO A 332 16.05 30.97 -27.10
C PRO A 332 15.58 32.37 -27.54
N ILE A 333 14.57 32.42 -28.42
CA ILE A 333 13.85 33.63 -28.82
C ILE A 333 12.34 33.40 -28.66
N GLY A 334 11.61 34.45 -28.29
CA GLY A 334 10.14 34.40 -28.27
C GLY A 334 9.54 33.61 -27.11
N LEU A 335 10.37 33.15 -26.15
CA LEU A 335 9.89 32.63 -24.88
C LEU A 335 9.46 33.81 -24.00
N ALA A 336 8.21 33.79 -23.54
CA ALA A 336 7.79 34.59 -22.40
C ALA A 336 8.43 34.02 -21.13
N LEU A 337 9.74 34.18 -20.98
CA LEU A 337 10.44 33.98 -19.71
C LEU A 337 9.86 35.02 -18.75
N LYS A 338 9.46 34.63 -17.52
CA LYS A 338 9.29 35.61 -16.44
C LYS A 338 10.61 36.39 -16.35
N LYS A 339 10.57 37.66 -16.77
CA LYS A 339 11.73 38.49 -17.15
C LYS A 339 12.80 38.53 -16.05
N ILE A 340 14.05 38.23 -16.41
CA ILE A 340 15.19 39.04 -15.93
C ILE A 340 15.40 40.09 -17.02
N LYS A 341 15.22 41.36 -16.66
CA LYS A 341 15.44 42.52 -17.52
C LYS A 341 16.94 42.62 -17.82
N GLU A 342 17.30 42.80 -19.09
CA GLU A 342 18.29 43.80 -19.53
C GLU A 342 18.32 43.93 -21.09
N PRO A 343 18.95 44.99 -21.64
CA PRO A 343 18.27 45.96 -22.49
C PRO A 343 18.23 45.60 -23.98
N SER A 344 17.23 46.17 -24.62
CA SER A 344 16.94 46.10 -26.05
C SER A 344 18.00 46.80 -26.90
N LYS A 345 18.50 46.11 -27.94
CA LYS A 345 18.71 46.70 -29.27
C LYS A 345 18.21 45.76 -30.35
N VAL A 346 17.37 46.33 -31.20
CA VAL A 346 16.71 45.70 -32.36
C VAL A 346 17.69 45.68 -33.53
N PHE A 347 17.78 44.54 -34.22
CA PHE A 347 18.10 44.53 -35.65
C PHE A 347 17.15 43.57 -36.37
N LYS A 348 16.35 44.14 -37.28
CA LYS A 348 15.53 43.41 -38.24
C LYS A 348 16.46 42.91 -39.35
N ASN A 349 16.42 41.62 -39.65
CA ASN A 349 16.57 41.04 -40.99
C ASN A 349 16.15 39.57 -40.93
N LYS A 350 14.99 39.27 -41.55
CA LYS A 350 14.52 37.90 -41.82
C LYS A 350 15.16 37.46 -43.14
N ILE A 351 15.88 36.34 -43.15
CA ILE A 351 16.41 35.70 -44.35
C ILE A 351 15.82 34.27 -44.42
N PRO A 352 15.35 33.79 -45.57
CA PRO A 352 14.65 32.51 -45.68
C PRO A 352 15.58 31.30 -45.44
N ALA A 353 14.99 30.23 -44.91
CA ALA A 353 15.66 28.97 -44.63
C ALA A 353 16.00 28.19 -45.93
N LYS A 354 17.21 28.36 -46.47
CA LYS A 354 17.79 27.42 -47.44
C LYS A 354 19.23 27.12 -47.07
N SER A 355 19.40 26.24 -46.08
CA SER A 355 20.64 25.46 -45.81
C SER A 355 20.60 24.71 -44.46
N LEU A 356 19.41 24.47 -43.91
CA LEU A 356 19.21 23.59 -42.76
C LEU A 356 18.23 22.49 -43.15
N LEU A 357 18.73 21.27 -43.29
CA LEU A 357 17.86 20.09 -43.29
C LEU A 357 17.70 19.69 -41.83
N LEU A 358 16.52 20.00 -41.27
CA LEU A 358 16.08 19.46 -39.99
C LEU A 358 15.68 18.00 -40.22
N TYR A 359 16.36 17.08 -39.55
CA TYR A 359 15.98 15.68 -39.57
C TYR A 359 14.81 15.49 -38.60
N LYS A 360 13.71 14.87 -39.06
CA LYS A 360 12.52 14.60 -38.24
C LYS A 360 12.75 13.44 -37.29
#